data_AF-A0A952S4F9-F1
#
_entry.id   AF-A0A952S4F9-F1
#
_cell.length_a   1.000
_cell.length_b   1.000
_cell.length_c   1.000
_cell.angle_alpha   90.00
_cell.angle_beta   90.00
_cell.angle_gamma   90.00
#
_symmetry.space_group_name_H-M   'P 1'
#
loop_
_entity.id
_entity.type
_entity.pdbx_description
1 polymer ?
#
loop_
_entity_poly.entity_id
_entity_poly.type
_entity_poly.pdbx_seq_one_letter_code
_entity_poly.pdbx_strand_id
1 'polypeptide(L)'
;MADQSFTITRKNNATEKEGIQYMESLRQGFFFVNKDERRRILELLNQPKNYSRSFDMVLIPRLAGADLSLEAMETHIDEITLIELKCTRKRLPNNPKGFFFGATQNEFDFGESLGDKFCFCFVCLNPESLSYALLSVPELEQIIRTKRIQYQ
;
A
#
# COMPACT_ATOMS: atom_id res chain seq x y z
N MET A 1 -25.63 -3.75 -20.48
CA MET A 1 -24.32 -3.12 -20.19
C MET A 1 -24.11 -2.95 -18.67
N ALA A 2 -24.02 -4.06 -17.93
CA ALA A 2 -23.74 -4.05 -16.49
C ALA A 2 -22.57 -4.99 -16.09
N ASP A 3 -22.20 -5.92 -16.97
CA ASP A 3 -21.33 -7.06 -16.65
C ASP A 3 -19.82 -6.73 -16.60
N GLN A 4 -19.39 -5.69 -17.32
CA GLN A 4 -17.98 -5.28 -17.36
C GLN A 4 -17.51 -4.68 -16.03
N SER A 5 -18.37 -3.91 -15.35
CA SER A 5 -18.03 -3.24 -14.08
C SER A 5 -17.81 -4.25 -12.94
N PHE A 6 -18.72 -5.22 -12.78
CA PHE A 6 -18.59 -6.28 -11.76
C PHE A 6 -17.35 -7.16 -11.99
N THR A 7 -17.02 -7.46 -13.25
CA THR A 7 -15.84 -8.26 -13.60
C THR A 7 -14.54 -7.54 -13.25
N ILE A 8 -14.46 -6.22 -13.48
CA ILE A 8 -13.27 -5.42 -13.13
C ILE A 8 -13.07 -5.37 -11.62
N THR A 9 -14.13 -5.09 -10.84
CA THR A 9 -14.05 -5.06 -9.37
C THR A 9 -13.60 -6.40 -8.80
N ARG A 10 -14.14 -7.52 -9.29
CA ARG A 10 -13.71 -8.86 -8.83
C ARG A 10 -12.25 -9.15 -9.18
N LYS A 11 -11.81 -8.78 -10.38
CA LYS A 11 -10.40 -8.94 -10.79
C LYS A 11 -9.46 -8.07 -9.96
N ASN A 12 -9.85 -6.84 -9.65
CA ASN A 12 -9.05 -5.94 -8.81
C ASN A 12 -8.89 -6.52 -7.41
N ASN A 13 -9.98 -6.96 -6.78
CA ASN A 13 -9.93 -7.60 -5.46
C ASN A 13 -9.04 -8.85 -5.43
N ALA A 14 -9.05 -9.65 -6.51
CA ALA A 14 -8.16 -10.81 -6.62
C ALA A 14 -6.68 -10.41 -6.78
N THR A 15 -6.41 -9.31 -7.49
CA THR A 15 -5.05 -8.78 -7.68
C THR A 15 -4.49 -8.24 -6.37
N GLU A 16 -5.29 -7.48 -5.65
CA GLU A 16 -4.93 -6.92 -4.34
C GLU A 16 -4.64 -8.03 -3.33
N LYS A 17 -5.50 -9.07 -3.29
CA LYS A 17 -5.29 -10.23 -2.43
C LYS A 17 -3.97 -10.96 -2.73
N GLU A 18 -3.64 -11.19 -4.01
CA GLU A 18 -2.33 -11.75 -4.39
C GLU A 18 -1.18 -10.83 -4.00
N GLY A 19 -1.35 -9.52 -4.13
CA GLY A 19 -0.38 -8.52 -3.70
C GLY A 19 -0.08 -8.60 -2.21
N ILE A 20 -1.13 -8.64 -1.38
CA ILE A 20 -1.02 -8.82 0.08
C ILE A 20 -0.24 -10.10 0.40
N GLN A 21 -0.65 -11.23 -0.21
CA GLN A 21 0.00 -12.52 0.00
C GLN A 21 1.48 -12.51 -0.40
N TYR A 22 1.81 -11.86 -1.52
CA TYR A 22 3.20 -11.68 -1.93
C TYR A 22 3.99 -10.89 -0.89
N MET A 23 3.47 -9.75 -0.42
CA MET A 23 4.16 -8.91 0.57
C MET A 23 4.38 -9.63 1.90
N GLU A 24 3.37 -10.35 2.41
CA GLU A 24 3.50 -11.16 3.64
C GLU A 24 4.51 -12.30 3.47
N SER A 25 4.57 -12.92 2.28
CA SER A 25 5.51 -14.00 1.99
C SER A 25 6.98 -13.58 2.03
N LEU A 26 7.28 -12.28 1.86
CA LEU A 26 8.64 -11.74 1.98
C LEU A 26 9.19 -11.85 3.41
N ARG A 27 8.30 -11.99 4.42
CA ARG A 27 8.64 -12.06 5.85
C ARG A 27 9.51 -10.88 6.33
N GLN A 28 9.34 -9.71 5.72
CA GLN A 28 10.06 -8.48 6.08
C GLN A 28 9.32 -7.59 7.10
N GLY A 29 8.27 -8.12 7.74
CA GLY A 29 7.44 -7.37 8.69
C GLY A 29 6.29 -6.60 8.04
N PHE A 30 5.90 -6.97 6.81
CA PHE A 30 4.64 -6.53 6.22
C PHE A 30 3.49 -7.39 6.75
N PHE A 31 2.42 -6.75 7.18
CA PHE A 31 1.24 -7.41 7.69
C PHE A 31 -0.02 -6.77 7.10
N PHE A 32 -0.94 -7.60 6.62
CA PHE A 32 -2.28 -7.12 6.31
C PHE A 32 -3.00 -6.66 7.57
N VAL A 33 -3.80 -5.61 7.44
CA VAL A 33 -4.65 -5.14 8.53
C VAL A 33 -6.11 -5.09 8.09
N ASN A 34 -6.96 -5.79 8.82
CA ASN A 34 -8.37 -5.82 8.59
C ASN A 34 -9.04 -4.51 9.05
N LYS A 35 -10.35 -4.40 8.85
CA LYS A 35 -11.14 -3.19 9.15
C LYS A 35 -11.04 -2.75 10.63
N ASP A 36 -11.02 -3.69 11.57
CA ASP A 36 -11.00 -3.37 12.99
C ASP A 36 -9.58 -3.05 13.47
N GLU A 37 -8.58 -3.76 12.95
CA GLU A 37 -7.16 -3.44 13.17
C GLU A 37 -6.81 -2.04 12.65
N ARG A 38 -7.26 -1.67 11.44
CA ARG A 38 -7.06 -0.31 10.90
C ARG A 38 -7.63 0.78 11.81
N ARG A 39 -8.82 0.56 12.38
CA ARG A 39 -9.41 1.51 13.33
C ARG A 39 -8.59 1.61 14.60
N ARG A 40 -8.15 0.47 15.14
CA ARG A 40 -7.33 0.43 16.35
C ARG A 40 -6.00 1.14 16.14
N ILE A 41 -5.34 0.92 15.01
CA ILE A 41 -4.11 1.61 14.62
C ILE A 41 -4.32 3.12 14.58
N LEU A 42 -5.40 3.60 13.93
CA LEU A 42 -5.71 5.03 13.89
C LEU A 42 -5.96 5.60 15.28
N GLU A 43 -6.67 4.88 16.14
CA GLU A 43 -6.89 5.31 17.53
C GLU A 43 -5.57 5.44 18.30
N LEU A 44 -4.65 4.47 18.16
CA LEU A 44 -3.35 4.49 18.84
C LEU A 44 -2.43 5.60 18.29
N LEU A 45 -2.50 5.88 16.99
CA LEU A 45 -1.76 6.98 16.34
C LEU A 45 -2.43 8.36 16.53
N ASN A 46 -3.56 8.41 17.26
CA ASN A 46 -4.39 9.62 17.43
C ASN A 46 -4.80 10.26 16.09
N GLN A 47 -5.15 9.43 15.10
CA GLN A 47 -5.56 9.83 13.76
C GLN A 47 -7.07 9.72 13.53
N PRO A 48 -7.68 10.57 12.68
CA PRO A 48 -9.10 10.51 12.37
C PRO A 48 -9.57 9.18 11.74
N LYS A 49 -10.71 8.66 12.19
CA LYS A 49 -11.27 7.36 11.75
C LYS A 49 -11.65 7.29 10.26
N ASN A 50 -11.86 8.43 9.60
CA ASN A 50 -12.15 8.50 8.16
C ASN A 50 -10.97 8.04 7.29
N TYR A 51 -9.75 7.97 7.83
CA TYR A 51 -8.58 7.42 7.14
C TYR A 51 -8.48 5.89 7.19
N SER A 52 -9.46 5.19 7.79
CA SER A 52 -9.44 3.72 7.92
C SER A 52 -9.46 2.95 6.59
N ARG A 53 -9.62 3.63 5.46
CA ARG A 53 -9.55 3.08 4.11
C ARG A 53 -8.38 3.63 3.29
N SER A 54 -7.47 4.40 3.89
CA SER A 54 -6.32 5.01 3.20
C SER A 54 -5.05 4.16 3.26
N PHE A 55 -5.12 2.96 3.84
CA PHE A 55 -4.02 2.00 3.92
C PHE A 55 -4.58 0.57 4.03
N ASP A 56 -3.79 -0.40 3.59
CA ASP A 56 -4.15 -1.82 3.53
C ASP A 56 -3.26 -2.68 4.44
N MET A 57 -2.02 -2.26 4.64
CA MET A 57 -1.00 -3.01 5.35
C MET A 57 -0.24 -2.10 6.31
N VAL A 58 0.54 -2.73 7.19
CA VAL A 58 1.53 -2.07 8.03
C VAL A 58 2.89 -2.73 7.83
N LEU A 59 3.94 -1.94 7.99
CA LEU A 59 5.32 -2.40 8.03
C LEU A 59 5.90 -2.15 9.43
N ILE A 60 6.38 -3.21 10.06
CA ILE A 60 7.10 -3.18 11.34
C ILE A 60 8.38 -4.01 11.16
N PRO A 61 9.52 -3.42 10.73
CA PRO A 61 10.71 -4.17 10.36
C PRO A 61 11.27 -5.07 11.47
N ARG A 62 11.08 -4.67 12.74
CA ARG A 62 11.48 -5.45 13.90
C ARG A 62 10.78 -6.79 14.04
N LEU A 63 9.58 -6.92 13.47
CA LEU A 63 8.79 -8.14 13.47
C LEU A 63 9.01 -8.97 12.20
N ALA A 64 10.07 -8.69 11.42
CA ALA A 64 10.47 -9.54 10.31
C ALA A 64 10.64 -11.00 10.78
N GLY A 65 10.05 -11.93 10.02
CA GLY A 65 10.02 -13.35 10.38
C GLY A 65 9.03 -13.73 11.49
N ALA A 66 8.31 -12.80 12.10
CA ALA A 66 7.27 -13.10 13.09
C ALA A 66 5.85 -13.08 12.49
N ASP A 67 4.87 -13.54 13.26
CA ASP A 67 3.45 -13.34 13.00
C ASP A 67 2.96 -12.12 13.82
N LEU A 68 2.07 -11.31 13.25
CA LEU A 68 1.54 -10.13 13.96
C LEU A 68 0.50 -10.58 14.99
N SER A 69 0.72 -10.18 16.26
CA SER A 69 -0.31 -10.20 17.28
C SER A 69 -0.78 -8.77 17.58
N LEU A 70 -1.97 -8.62 18.15
CA LEU A 70 -2.48 -7.32 18.57
C LEU A 70 -1.56 -6.66 19.62
N GLU A 71 -1.05 -7.44 20.56
CA GLU A 71 -0.10 -6.98 21.59
C GLU A 71 1.22 -6.47 20.97
N ALA A 72 1.76 -7.20 19.99
CA ALA A 72 2.97 -6.80 19.28
C ALA A 72 2.75 -5.51 18.47
N MET A 73 1.59 -5.38 17.81
CA MET A 73 1.20 -4.17 17.10
C MET A 73 1.11 -2.96 18.04
N GLU A 74 0.47 -3.11 19.19
CA GLU A 74 0.35 -2.04 20.20
C GLU A 74 1.71 -1.65 20.78
N THR A 75 2.56 -2.64 21.08
CA THR A 75 3.91 -2.43 21.62
C THR A 75 4.80 -1.66 20.65
N HIS A 76 4.66 -1.91 19.34
CA HIS A 76 5.50 -1.31 18.30
C HIS A 76 4.79 -0.21 17.49
N ILE A 77 3.71 0.38 18.01
CA ILE A 77 2.92 1.38 17.29
C ILE A 77 3.75 2.59 16.84
N ASP A 78 4.74 3.00 17.62
CA ASP A 78 5.58 4.15 17.30
C ASP A 78 6.54 3.90 16.13
N GLU A 79 6.79 2.63 15.80
CA GLU A 79 7.69 2.17 14.74
C GLU A 79 6.93 1.77 13.46
N ILE A 80 5.61 1.91 13.44
CA ILE A 80 4.78 1.47 12.33
C ILE A 80 4.89 2.43 11.13
N THR A 81 5.00 1.86 9.94
CA THR A 81 4.73 2.56 8.69
C THR A 81 3.42 2.02 8.11
N LEU A 82 2.47 2.90 7.82
CA LEU A 82 1.21 2.56 7.16
C LEU A 82 1.44 2.46 5.66
N ILE A 83 0.89 1.43 5.03
CA ILE A 83 1.15 1.09 3.64
C ILE A 83 -0.16 1.01 2.86
N GLU A 84 -0.28 1.85 1.82
CA GLU A 84 -1.33 1.75 0.80
C GLU A 84 -0.83 0.91 -0.38
N LEU A 85 -1.55 -0.16 -0.73
CA LEU A 85 -1.07 -1.15 -1.69
C LEU A 85 -1.64 -0.89 -3.10
N LYS A 86 -0.77 -0.74 -4.09
CA LYS A 86 -1.15 -0.65 -5.50
C LYS A 86 -0.56 -1.84 -6.25
N CYS A 87 -1.43 -2.67 -6.86
CA CYS A 87 -1.01 -3.91 -7.52
C CYS A 87 -1.24 -3.87 -9.03
N THR A 88 -0.38 -4.56 -9.79
CA THR A 88 -0.55 -4.76 -11.23
C THR A 88 -0.05 -6.12 -11.69
N ARG A 89 -0.67 -6.69 -12.73
CA ARG A 89 -0.15 -7.88 -13.45
C ARG A 89 0.55 -7.53 -14.77
N LYS A 90 0.58 -6.25 -15.13
CA LYS A 90 1.33 -5.78 -16.30
C LYS A 90 2.81 -5.99 -16.04
N ARG A 91 3.53 -6.51 -17.04
CA ARG A 91 4.99 -6.64 -17.00
C ARG A 91 5.64 -5.25 -16.90
N LEU A 92 6.37 -5.00 -15.81
CA LEU A 92 7.04 -3.75 -15.49
C LEU A 92 8.47 -4.04 -15.01
N PRO A 93 9.46 -4.21 -15.91
CA PRO A 93 10.83 -4.54 -15.52
C PRO A 93 11.53 -3.43 -14.72
N ASN A 94 10.98 -2.21 -14.72
CA ASN A 94 11.51 -1.05 -14.00
C ASN A 94 10.46 -0.48 -13.03
N ASN A 95 9.80 -1.33 -12.22
CA ASN A 95 8.79 -0.91 -11.24
C ASN A 95 9.32 0.25 -10.35
N PRO A 96 8.60 1.37 -10.18
CA PRO A 96 7.23 1.70 -10.60
C PRO A 96 7.09 2.51 -11.91
N LYS A 97 8.12 2.54 -12.76
CA LYS A 97 8.00 3.14 -14.10
C LYS A 97 6.98 2.35 -14.94
N GLY A 98 6.04 3.06 -15.56
CA GLY A 98 4.95 2.47 -16.34
C GLY A 98 3.81 1.87 -15.51
N PHE A 99 3.88 1.96 -14.18
CA PHE A 99 2.78 1.60 -13.28
C PHE A 99 1.64 2.61 -13.43
N PHE A 100 0.45 2.10 -13.73
CA PHE A 100 -0.78 2.89 -13.75
C PHE A 100 -1.54 2.59 -12.47
N PHE A 101 -1.83 3.64 -11.69
CA PHE A 101 -2.53 3.52 -10.42
C PHE A 101 -3.49 4.69 -10.25
N GLY A 102 -4.58 4.42 -9.53
CA GLY A 102 -5.42 5.47 -8.95
C GLY A 102 -5.02 5.64 -7.49
N ALA A 103 -4.98 6.89 -7.03
CA ALA A 103 -4.87 7.23 -5.63
C ALA A 103 -5.91 8.32 -5.33
N THR A 104 -6.57 8.21 -4.18
CA THR A 104 -7.56 9.20 -3.76
C THR A 104 -6.90 10.41 -3.11
N GLN A 105 -7.55 11.57 -3.14
CA GLN A 105 -7.05 12.74 -2.40
C GLN A 105 -6.91 12.42 -0.90
N ASN A 106 -7.80 11.62 -0.35
CA ASN A 106 -7.76 11.18 1.05
C ASN A 106 -6.56 10.29 1.39
N GLU A 107 -5.98 9.57 0.43
CA GLU A 107 -4.70 8.85 0.60
C GLU A 107 -3.52 9.83 0.62
N PHE A 108 -3.52 10.81 -0.28
CA PHE A 108 -2.49 11.85 -0.32
C PHE A 108 -2.49 12.71 0.94
N ASP A 109 -3.64 13.27 1.33
CA ASP A 109 -3.78 14.11 2.52
C ASP A 109 -3.33 13.36 3.79
N PHE A 110 -3.62 12.06 3.86
CA PHE A 110 -3.22 11.22 4.98
C PHE A 110 -1.72 10.92 4.98
N GLY A 111 -1.14 10.65 3.81
CA GLY A 111 0.30 10.45 3.69
C GLY A 111 1.08 11.72 4.01
N GLU A 112 0.60 12.89 3.59
CA GLU A 112 1.20 14.18 3.93
C GLU A 112 1.15 14.47 5.44
N SER A 113 0.05 14.09 6.12
CA SER A 113 -0.07 14.30 7.57
C SER A 113 0.82 13.36 8.39
N LEU A 114 1.08 12.15 7.90
CA LEU A 114 1.91 11.15 8.57
C LEU A 114 3.41 11.22 8.20
N GLY A 115 3.77 11.87 7.10
CA GLY A 115 5.15 11.96 6.62
C GLY A 115 5.77 10.58 6.40
N ASP A 116 6.92 10.33 7.00
CA ASP A 116 7.70 9.09 6.85
C ASP A 116 6.98 7.84 7.42
N LYS A 117 5.87 8.01 8.15
CA LYS A 117 5.02 6.91 8.64
C LYS A 117 3.98 6.44 7.61
N PHE A 118 4.01 6.94 6.37
CA PHE A 118 3.12 6.50 5.31
C PHE A 118 3.84 6.34 3.98
N CYS A 119 3.64 5.20 3.31
CA CYS A 119 4.17 4.94 1.97
C CYS A 119 3.13 4.28 1.07
N PHE A 120 3.21 4.57 -0.22
CA PHE A 120 2.58 3.74 -1.25
C PHE A 120 3.50 2.57 -1.60
N CYS A 121 2.94 1.36 -1.63
CA CYS A 121 3.64 0.16 -2.08
C CYS A 121 3.13 -0.29 -3.45
N PHE A 122 4.01 -0.26 -4.45
CA PHE A 122 3.72 -0.66 -5.83
C PHE A 122 4.18 -2.09 -6.08
N VAL A 123 3.25 -3.03 -6.21
CA VAL A 123 3.55 -4.45 -6.43
C VAL A 123 3.27 -4.84 -7.88
N CYS A 124 4.29 -5.35 -8.56
CA CYS A 124 4.17 -5.99 -9.87
C CYS A 124 4.14 -7.50 -9.67
N LEU A 125 3.00 -8.14 -9.95
CA LEU A 125 2.78 -9.58 -9.81
C LEU A 125 3.05 -10.36 -11.11
N ASN A 126 3.63 -9.71 -12.13
CA ASN A 126 3.99 -10.39 -13.36
C ASN A 126 5.21 -11.30 -13.12
N PRO A 127 5.18 -12.60 -13.48
CA PRO A 127 6.29 -13.52 -13.21
C PRO A 127 7.64 -13.09 -13.79
N GLU A 128 7.65 -12.37 -14.93
CA GLU A 128 8.88 -11.90 -15.58
C GLU A 128 9.42 -10.59 -14.99
N SER A 129 8.67 -9.95 -14.08
CA SER A 129 9.06 -8.70 -13.45
C SER A 129 8.53 -8.57 -12.02
N LEU A 130 8.48 -9.70 -11.30
CA LEU A 130 7.96 -9.77 -9.94
C LEU A 130 8.81 -8.88 -9.03
N SER A 131 8.19 -7.85 -8.46
CA SER A 131 8.90 -6.83 -7.67
C SER A 131 7.93 -5.98 -6.86
N TYR A 132 8.46 -5.27 -5.87
CA TYR A 132 7.75 -4.19 -5.20
C TYR A 132 8.64 -2.94 -5.09
N ALA A 133 8.01 -1.77 -4.94
CA ALA A 133 8.68 -0.52 -4.64
C ALA A 133 7.87 0.26 -3.59
N LEU A 134 8.55 0.76 -2.57
CA LEU A 134 7.97 1.68 -1.59
C LEU A 134 8.30 3.10 -2.02
N LEU A 135 7.30 3.98 -2.00
CA LEU A 135 7.48 5.40 -2.25
C LEU A 135 6.73 6.20 -1.20
N SER A 136 7.43 7.16 -0.60
CA SER A 136 6.84 8.24 0.18
C SER A 136 5.99 9.15 -0.72
N VAL A 137 5.15 9.99 -0.12
CA VAL A 137 4.36 10.97 -0.88
C VAL A 137 5.25 11.89 -1.74
N PRO A 138 6.35 12.47 -1.22
CA PRO A 138 7.22 13.33 -2.03
C PRO A 138 7.88 12.61 -3.22
N GLU A 139 8.34 11.38 -3.03
CA GLU A 139 8.93 10.58 -4.12
C GLU A 139 7.90 10.27 -5.20
N LEU A 140 6.67 9.94 -4.78
CA LEU A 140 5.57 9.67 -5.71
C LEU A 140 5.19 10.92 -6.51
N GLU A 141 5.11 12.08 -5.87
CA GLU A 141 4.84 13.34 -6.54
C GLU A 141 5.89 13.67 -7.60
N GLN A 142 7.18 13.45 -7.32
CA GLN A 142 8.26 13.66 -8.29
C GLN A 142 8.08 12.78 -9.54
N ILE A 143 7.68 11.53 -9.35
CA ILE A 143 7.43 10.59 -10.46
C ILE A 143 6.21 11.01 -11.28
N ILE A 144 5.11 11.42 -10.63
CA ILE A 144 3.89 11.86 -11.33
C ILE A 144 4.12 13.19 -12.06
N ARG A 145 4.77 14.17 -11.43
CA ARG A 145 5.05 15.49 -12.03
C ARG A 145 5.97 15.35 -13.24
N THR A 146 7.01 14.53 -13.17
CA THR A 146 7.91 14.27 -14.31
C THR A 146 7.15 13.68 -15.51
N LYS A 147 6.15 12.82 -15.27
CA LYS A 147 5.29 12.26 -16.33
C LYS A 147 4.29 13.26 -16.90
N ARG A 148 3.81 14.23 -16.11
CA ARG A 148 2.94 15.33 -16.59
C ARG A 148 3.70 16.37 -17.41
N ILE A 149 5.02 16.47 -17.24
CA ILE A 149 5.89 17.43 -17.93
C ILE A 149 6.51 16.85 -19.22
N GLN A 150 6.37 15.54 -19.50
CA GLN A 150 6.84 14.99 -20.77
C GLN A 150 6.01 15.55 -21.94
N TYR A 151 6.68 16.42 -22.69
CA TYR A 151 6.19 17.31 -23.74
C TYR A 151 5.49 16.59 -24.91
N GLN A 152 4.60 17.39 -25.54
CA GLN A 152 3.94 17.18 -26.83
C GLN A 152 4.88 16.71 -27.93
#